data_AF-A0AAE9W8F2-F1
#
_entry.id   AF-A0AAE9W8F2-F1
#
_cell.length_a   1.000
_cell.length_b   1.000
_cell.length_c   1.000
_cell.angle_alpha   90.00
_cell.angle_beta   90.00
_cell.angle_gamma   90.00
#
_symmetry.space_group_name_H-M   'P 1'
#
loop_
_entity.id
_entity.type
_entity.pdbx_description
1 polymer ?
#
loop_
_entity_poly.entity_id
_entity_poly.type
_entity_poly.pdbx_seq_one_letter_code
_entity_poly.pdbx_strand_id
1 'polypeptide(L)'
;MLNRRLTIHLPFYANQTSTPSWIWRYFSPKSRTGLFFYISLFILATLIMTIKMIKPNTSQCFTPVSLVGADPLSNLNHLIIIAGHAVWLGGSSQGQEDSEWILEPYQKGEGKVFANHIHKGLELLEQDQSSLLVFSGGQTRPNAGPYSESQSYYLLSKSLNDNPLLLSRRTTEEFARDSLENVLFSVARFREVTGHYPKKITVVSFEFKKERFLNLHREAIRFPSEHFDFVGIDPEGGVPQASYEAEKKYALLPFTEDPYACENTSLVRKRKERNPYRRQHSYLITCPELIPLIEYCPSDKSKYYTGQLPW
;
A
#
# COMPACT_ATOMS: atom_id res chain seq x y z
N MET A 1 97.56 -62.76 -34.79
CA MET A 1 97.79 -61.89 -33.61
C MET A 1 96.70 -62.17 -32.60
N LEU A 2 97.10 -62.41 -31.35
CA LEU A 2 96.32 -63.07 -30.29
C LEU A 2 95.09 -62.27 -29.82
N ASN A 3 93.99 -63.00 -29.64
CA ASN A 3 92.73 -62.55 -29.05
C ASN A 3 92.69 -63.07 -27.59
N ARG A 4 92.76 -62.18 -26.59
CA ARG A 4 92.68 -62.55 -25.15
C ARG A 4 91.21 -62.58 -24.71
N ARG A 5 90.70 -63.75 -24.34
CA ARG A 5 89.44 -63.90 -23.58
C ARG A 5 89.73 -63.78 -22.08
N LEU A 6 89.05 -62.86 -21.41
CA LEU A 6 88.93 -62.82 -19.95
C LEU A 6 87.65 -63.55 -19.54
N THR A 7 87.77 -64.47 -18.59
CA THR A 7 86.67 -65.17 -17.94
C THR A 7 86.43 -64.54 -16.57
N ILE A 8 85.20 -64.14 -16.25
CA ILE A 8 84.81 -63.68 -14.91
C ILE A 8 83.64 -64.53 -14.43
N HIS A 9 83.79 -65.14 -13.24
CA HIS A 9 82.78 -65.92 -12.54
C HIS A 9 81.73 -65.01 -11.87
N LEU A 10 80.45 -65.34 -12.00
CA LEU A 10 79.35 -64.75 -11.23
C LEU A 10 78.89 -65.75 -10.15
N PRO A 11 78.72 -65.34 -8.88
CA PRO A 11 78.16 -66.19 -7.83
C PRO A 11 76.62 -66.16 -7.82
N PHE A 12 76.05 -67.33 -7.57
CA PHE A 12 74.63 -67.60 -7.34
C PHE A 12 74.20 -67.00 -5.98
N TYR A 13 73.13 -66.20 -5.94
CA TYR A 13 72.47 -65.77 -4.70
C TYR A 13 71.03 -66.29 -4.64
N ALA A 14 70.71 -66.95 -3.52
CA ALA A 14 69.42 -67.56 -3.22
C ALA A 14 68.33 -66.53 -2.82
N ASN A 15 67.07 -66.87 -3.10
CA ASN A 15 65.87 -66.09 -2.78
C ASN A 15 65.64 -65.90 -1.27
N GLN A 16 65.38 -64.66 -0.84
CA GLN A 16 64.72 -64.34 0.43
C GLN A 16 63.34 -63.72 0.15
N THR A 17 62.28 -64.32 0.70
CA THR A 17 60.90 -63.78 0.67
C THR A 17 60.78 -62.58 1.62
N SER A 18 60.32 -61.43 1.11
CA SER A 18 60.14 -60.20 1.87
C SER A 18 58.95 -60.27 2.82
N THR A 19 59.12 -59.75 4.05
CA THR A 19 58.02 -59.59 5.00
C THR A 19 57.20 -58.32 4.68
N PRO A 20 55.87 -58.32 4.83
CA PRO A 20 55.05 -57.14 4.51
C PRO A 20 55.37 -55.98 5.46
N SER A 21 55.44 -54.77 4.89
CA SER A 21 55.76 -53.56 5.66
C SER A 21 54.76 -53.30 6.79
N TRP A 22 55.21 -52.61 7.84
CA TRP A 22 54.40 -52.29 9.02
C TRP A 22 53.11 -51.52 8.67
N ILE A 23 53.12 -50.76 7.57
CA ILE A 23 51.96 -50.03 7.03
C ILE A 23 50.86 -51.01 6.60
N TRP A 24 51.23 -52.11 5.93
CA TRP A 24 50.28 -53.15 5.52
C TRP A 24 49.64 -53.87 6.71
N ARG A 25 50.33 -53.97 7.86
CA ARG A 25 49.72 -54.52 9.08
C ARG A 25 48.69 -53.58 9.69
N TYR A 26 48.92 -52.27 9.61
CA TYR A 26 48.04 -51.26 10.20
C TYR A 26 46.73 -51.10 9.42
N PHE A 27 46.80 -51.08 8.10
CA PHE A 27 45.63 -50.98 7.20
C PHE A 27 45.07 -52.34 6.76
N SER A 28 45.60 -53.45 7.28
CA SER A 28 45.03 -54.77 7.00
C SER A 28 43.60 -54.85 7.58
N PRO A 29 42.62 -55.35 6.82
CA PRO A 29 41.26 -55.57 7.33
C PRO A 29 41.19 -56.61 8.45
N LYS A 30 42.29 -57.33 8.72
CA LYS A 30 42.41 -58.27 9.84
C LYS A 30 42.87 -57.62 11.15
N SER A 31 43.31 -56.35 11.14
CA SER A 31 43.68 -55.61 12.36
C SER A 31 42.47 -54.83 12.89
N ARG A 32 42.37 -54.68 14.22
CA ARG A 32 41.26 -53.91 14.84
C ARG A 32 41.24 -52.47 14.34
N THR A 33 42.41 -51.86 14.17
CA THR A 33 42.57 -50.48 13.67
C THR A 33 42.15 -50.33 12.21
N GLY A 34 42.53 -51.29 11.35
CA GLY A 34 42.11 -51.32 9.95
C GLY A 34 40.60 -51.48 9.81
N LEU A 35 39.99 -52.35 10.62
CA LEU A 35 38.53 -52.54 10.66
C LEU A 35 37.80 -51.24 11.02
N PHE A 36 38.24 -50.50 12.05
CA PHE A 36 37.65 -49.20 12.40
C PHE A 36 37.80 -48.17 11.28
N PHE A 37 38.94 -48.15 10.59
CA PHE A 37 39.17 -47.25 9.46
C PHE A 37 38.24 -47.53 8.27
N TYR A 38 38.01 -48.79 7.93
CA TYR A 38 37.07 -49.14 6.86
C TYR A 38 35.60 -48.90 7.25
N ILE A 39 35.22 -49.14 8.51
CA ILE A 39 33.88 -48.82 9.02
C ILE A 39 33.63 -47.31 8.98
N SER A 40 34.60 -46.48 9.39
CA SER A 40 34.43 -45.02 9.35
C SER A 40 34.33 -44.49 7.92
N LEU A 41 35.11 -45.04 6.99
CA LEU A 41 34.98 -44.75 5.55
C LEU A 41 33.61 -45.14 5.00
N PHE A 42 33.08 -46.30 5.40
CA PHE A 42 31.76 -46.75 4.98
C PHE A 42 30.65 -45.84 5.52
N ILE A 43 30.70 -45.50 6.81
CA ILE A 43 29.74 -44.57 7.43
C ILE A 43 29.81 -43.20 6.73
N LEU A 44 31.01 -42.67 6.49
CA LEU A 44 31.18 -41.40 5.78
C LEU A 44 30.62 -41.46 4.36
N ALA A 45 30.87 -42.55 3.63
CA ALA A 45 30.32 -42.75 2.29
C ALA A 45 28.79 -42.81 2.29
N THR A 46 28.19 -43.52 3.26
CA THR A 46 26.72 -43.57 3.41
C THR A 46 26.14 -42.21 3.77
N LEU A 47 26.80 -41.44 4.64
CA LEU A 47 26.39 -40.09 5.01
C LEU A 47 26.41 -39.14 3.80
N ILE A 48 27.49 -39.16 3.02
CA ILE A 48 27.60 -38.35 1.78
C ILE A 48 26.52 -38.75 0.77
N MET A 49 26.23 -40.04 0.62
CA MET A 49 25.16 -40.52 -0.26
C MET A 49 23.78 -40.05 0.23
N THR A 50 23.49 -40.13 1.55
CA THR A 50 22.23 -39.61 2.09
C THR A 50 22.09 -38.11 1.88
N ILE A 51 23.15 -37.32 2.08
CA ILE A 51 23.14 -35.87 1.85
C ILE A 51 22.91 -35.55 0.36
N LYS A 52 23.51 -36.31 -0.56
CA LYS A 52 23.28 -36.15 -2.01
C LYS A 52 21.87 -36.56 -2.46
N MET A 53 21.23 -37.49 -1.75
CA MET A 53 19.86 -37.95 -2.03
C MET A 53 18.80 -37.03 -1.42
N ILE A 54 19.16 -36.19 -0.44
CA ILE A 54 18.34 -35.05 -0.02
C ILE A 54 18.42 -34.02 -1.16
N LYS A 55 17.56 -34.20 -2.17
CA LYS A 55 17.26 -33.10 -3.08
C LYS A 55 16.72 -31.97 -2.21
N PRO A 56 17.27 -30.75 -2.26
CA PRO A 56 16.55 -29.62 -1.72
C PRO A 56 15.19 -29.64 -2.40
N ASN A 57 14.11 -29.59 -1.62
CA ASN A 57 12.80 -29.29 -2.18
C ASN A 57 13.01 -27.96 -2.92
N THR A 58 13.14 -28.02 -4.23
CA THR A 58 13.00 -26.86 -5.08
C THR A 58 11.55 -26.48 -4.93
N SER A 59 11.27 -25.70 -3.89
CA SER A 59 10.11 -24.86 -3.82
C SER A 59 10.12 -24.12 -5.15
N GLN A 60 9.27 -24.54 -6.08
CA GLN A 60 8.92 -23.67 -7.18
C GLN A 60 8.34 -22.45 -6.50
N CYS A 61 9.16 -21.41 -6.34
CA CYS A 61 8.63 -20.08 -6.19
C CYS A 61 7.80 -19.88 -7.44
N PHE A 62 6.48 -20.00 -7.31
CA PHE A 62 5.58 -19.33 -8.23
C PHE A 62 6.06 -17.89 -8.21
N THR A 63 6.73 -17.45 -9.27
CA THR A 63 6.77 -16.03 -9.58
C THR A 63 5.31 -15.71 -9.84
N PRO A 64 4.59 -15.07 -8.90
CA PRO A 64 3.22 -14.73 -9.20
C PRO A 64 3.30 -13.88 -10.45
N VAL A 65 2.58 -14.28 -11.50
CA VAL A 65 2.19 -13.31 -12.53
C VAL A 65 1.68 -12.12 -11.74
N SER A 66 2.18 -10.91 -12.04
CA SER A 66 1.71 -9.70 -11.37
C SER A 66 0.20 -9.62 -11.58
N LEU A 67 -0.59 -10.09 -10.60
CA LEU A 67 -2.06 -10.07 -10.62
C LEU A 67 -2.57 -8.65 -10.34
N VAL A 68 -1.79 -7.63 -10.75
CA VAL A 68 -2.05 -6.22 -10.52
C VAL A 68 -3.01 -5.73 -11.59
N GLY A 69 -4.26 -6.17 -11.48
CA GLY A 69 -5.42 -5.60 -12.18
C GLY A 69 -5.36 -5.57 -13.71
N ALA A 70 -6.27 -4.77 -14.27
CA ALA A 70 -6.26 -4.39 -15.69
C ALA A 70 -5.14 -3.37 -15.94
N ASP A 71 -4.87 -3.07 -17.22
CA ASP A 71 -3.92 -2.03 -17.60
C ASP A 71 -4.28 -0.69 -16.93
N PRO A 72 -3.29 0.04 -16.39
CA PRO A 72 -3.54 1.30 -15.71
C PRO A 72 -4.03 2.38 -16.67
N LEU A 73 -4.84 3.31 -16.17
CA LEU A 73 -5.30 4.49 -16.91
C LEU A 73 -4.19 5.57 -16.97
N SER A 74 -3.07 5.24 -17.63
CA SER A 74 -1.81 6.00 -17.58
C SER A 74 -1.85 7.37 -18.28
N ASN A 75 -2.93 7.68 -19.00
CA ASN A 75 -3.14 8.98 -19.63
C ASN A 75 -3.73 10.02 -18.67
N LEU A 76 -4.26 9.60 -17.52
CA LEU A 76 -4.88 10.48 -16.55
C LEU A 76 -3.82 11.09 -15.63
N ASN A 77 -3.83 12.41 -15.44
CA ASN A 77 -2.85 13.11 -14.60
C ASN A 77 -3.48 14.08 -13.59
N HIS A 78 -4.79 14.27 -13.64
CA HIS A 78 -5.52 15.16 -12.75
C HIS A 78 -6.43 14.35 -11.80
N LEU A 79 -6.21 14.47 -10.50
CA LEU A 79 -7.05 13.86 -9.47
C LEU A 79 -8.14 14.84 -9.04
N ILE A 80 -9.41 14.49 -9.24
CA ILE A 80 -10.55 15.19 -8.67
C ILE A 80 -11.05 14.41 -7.46
N ILE A 81 -11.15 15.04 -6.29
CA ILE A 81 -11.54 14.41 -5.03
C ILE A 81 -12.89 14.96 -4.59
N ILE A 82 -13.85 14.07 -4.33
CA ILE A 82 -15.07 14.41 -3.59
C ILE A 82 -14.92 13.86 -2.18
N ALA A 83 -14.81 14.75 -1.18
CA ALA A 83 -14.69 14.37 0.21
C ALA A 83 -16.06 13.94 0.79
N GLY A 84 -16.12 12.72 1.33
CA GLY A 84 -17.30 12.14 1.93
C GLY A 84 -17.75 12.86 3.19
N HIS A 85 -19.07 12.97 3.37
CA HIS A 85 -19.70 13.64 4.51
C HIS A 85 -20.85 12.82 5.12
N ALA A 86 -21.51 11.97 4.34
CA ALA A 86 -22.65 11.15 4.74
C ALA A 86 -22.74 9.89 3.86
N VAL A 87 -23.72 9.02 4.13
CA VAL A 87 -23.98 7.84 3.28
C VAL A 87 -25.34 8.02 2.61
N TRP A 88 -25.36 7.97 1.28
CA TRP A 88 -26.61 7.96 0.50
C TRP A 88 -27.23 6.56 0.50
N LEU A 89 -28.53 6.48 0.75
CA LEU A 89 -29.31 5.25 0.87
C LEU A 89 -29.98 4.84 -0.45
N GLY A 90 -29.92 5.70 -1.47
CA GLY A 90 -30.77 5.57 -2.64
C GLY A 90 -32.05 6.39 -2.50
N GLY A 91 -32.67 6.69 -3.63
CA GLY A 91 -34.00 7.30 -3.68
C GLY A 91 -34.27 8.01 -4.99
N SER A 92 -35.52 8.42 -5.20
CA SER A 92 -36.00 8.98 -6.47
C SER A 92 -35.61 10.44 -6.68
N SER A 93 -35.24 11.16 -5.61
CA SER A 93 -34.80 12.56 -5.69
C SER A 93 -33.32 12.70 -6.02
N GLN A 94 -32.58 11.59 -6.17
CA GLN A 94 -31.15 11.59 -6.50
C GLN A 94 -30.31 12.43 -5.52
N GLY A 95 -30.54 12.21 -4.22
CA GLY A 95 -29.80 12.83 -3.13
C GLY A 95 -30.28 14.24 -2.75
N GLN A 96 -31.37 14.73 -3.33
CA GLN A 96 -31.90 16.06 -3.02
C GLN A 96 -32.67 16.11 -1.69
N GLU A 97 -33.17 14.96 -1.21
CA GLU A 97 -33.93 14.86 0.05
C GLU A 97 -33.10 14.22 1.17
N ASP A 98 -33.14 14.82 2.37
CA ASP A 98 -32.46 14.34 3.58
C ASP A 98 -32.80 12.88 3.94
N SER A 99 -34.02 12.42 3.62
CA SER A 99 -34.47 11.05 3.89
C SER A 99 -33.68 10.00 3.10
N GLU A 100 -32.98 10.41 2.04
CA GLU A 100 -32.10 9.54 1.26
C GLU A 100 -30.68 9.47 1.85
N TRP A 101 -30.42 10.11 2.98
CA TRP A 101 -29.09 10.16 3.58
C TRP A 101 -29.09 9.68 5.03
N ILE A 102 -28.01 9.00 5.42
CA ILE A 102 -27.68 8.80 6.84
C ILE A 102 -26.90 10.02 7.31
N LEU A 103 -27.59 10.88 8.05
CA LEU A 103 -27.09 12.16 8.56
C LEU A 103 -26.81 12.08 10.07
N GLU A 104 -25.79 12.80 10.54
CA GLU A 104 -25.70 13.19 11.94
C GLU A 104 -26.73 14.28 12.27
N PRO A 105 -27.12 14.47 13.54
CA PRO A 105 -28.10 15.49 13.92
C PRO A 105 -27.79 16.92 13.43
N TYR A 106 -26.50 17.28 13.35
CA TYR A 106 -26.06 18.60 12.87
C TYR A 106 -26.02 18.74 11.35
N GLN A 107 -26.20 17.65 10.59
CA GLN A 107 -26.15 17.63 9.13
C GLN A 107 -27.54 17.67 8.49
N LYS A 108 -28.59 17.86 9.28
CA LYS A 108 -29.95 17.99 8.77
C LYS A 108 -30.04 19.20 7.83
N GLY A 109 -30.53 18.99 6.62
CA GLY A 109 -30.61 19.94 5.53
C GLY A 109 -29.38 19.95 4.61
N GLU A 110 -28.35 19.15 4.89
CA GLU A 110 -27.12 19.11 4.09
C GLU A 110 -27.16 18.09 2.94
N GLY A 111 -28.16 17.19 2.87
CA GLY A 111 -28.23 16.12 1.87
C GLY A 111 -28.09 16.63 0.43
N LYS A 112 -28.86 17.67 0.09
CA LYS A 112 -28.80 18.37 -1.21
C LYS A 112 -27.39 18.89 -1.53
N VAL A 113 -26.65 19.37 -0.54
CA VAL A 113 -25.28 19.89 -0.75
C VAL A 113 -24.32 18.75 -1.09
N PHE A 114 -24.46 17.58 -0.47
CA PHE A 114 -23.66 16.40 -0.82
C PHE A 114 -23.93 15.93 -2.25
N ALA A 115 -25.19 15.95 -2.70
CA ALA A 115 -25.53 15.70 -4.09
C ALA A 115 -24.87 16.74 -5.02
N ASN A 116 -24.90 18.01 -4.65
CA ASN A 116 -24.27 19.08 -5.44
C ASN A 116 -22.74 18.93 -5.55
N HIS A 117 -22.08 18.40 -4.51
CA HIS A 117 -20.65 18.05 -4.59
C HIS A 117 -20.41 17.00 -5.68
N ILE A 118 -21.26 15.99 -5.76
CA ILE A 118 -21.18 14.94 -6.79
C ILE A 118 -21.46 15.50 -8.18
N HIS A 119 -22.49 16.34 -8.33
CA HIS A 119 -22.76 17.04 -9.60
C HIS A 119 -21.55 17.84 -10.08
N LYS A 120 -20.91 18.61 -9.20
CA LYS A 120 -19.72 19.38 -9.56
C LYS A 120 -18.54 18.48 -9.93
N GLY A 121 -18.35 17.36 -9.21
CA GLY A 121 -17.36 16.36 -9.58
C GLY A 121 -17.55 15.80 -10.99
N LEU A 122 -18.80 15.51 -11.37
CA LEU A 122 -19.14 15.04 -12.71
C LEU A 122 -18.90 16.11 -13.78
N GLU A 123 -19.26 17.35 -13.50
CA GLU A 123 -19.02 18.49 -14.40
C GLU A 123 -17.51 18.66 -14.67
N LEU A 124 -16.69 18.65 -13.62
CA LEU A 124 -15.23 18.75 -13.74
C LEU A 124 -14.63 17.56 -14.51
N LEU A 125 -15.14 16.34 -14.25
CA LEU A 125 -14.72 15.12 -14.93
C LEU A 125 -15.04 15.16 -16.44
N GLU A 126 -16.16 15.76 -16.82
CA GLU A 126 -16.57 15.93 -18.21
C GLU A 126 -15.72 17.00 -18.94
N GLN A 127 -15.35 18.07 -18.24
CA GLN A 127 -14.51 19.16 -18.78
C GLN A 127 -13.06 18.74 -19.02
N ASP A 128 -12.53 17.77 -18.26
CA ASP A 128 -11.14 17.32 -18.36
C ASP A 128 -11.04 15.81 -18.60
N GLN A 129 -10.69 15.43 -19.83
CA GLN A 129 -10.50 14.03 -20.23
C GLN A 129 -9.28 13.36 -19.59
N SER A 130 -8.35 14.14 -19.03
CA SER A 130 -7.16 13.65 -18.32
C SER A 130 -7.39 13.48 -16.82
N SER A 131 -8.63 13.65 -16.35
CA SER A 131 -8.96 13.55 -14.93
C SER A 131 -9.54 12.19 -14.51
N LEU A 132 -9.25 11.81 -13.26
CA LEU A 132 -9.87 10.70 -12.53
C LEU A 132 -10.67 11.28 -11.35
N LEU A 133 -11.95 10.93 -11.26
CA LEU A 133 -12.81 11.29 -10.14
C LEU A 133 -12.76 10.22 -9.06
N VAL A 134 -12.27 10.59 -7.87
CA VAL A 134 -12.21 9.73 -6.68
C VAL A 134 -13.21 10.23 -5.65
N PHE A 135 -14.21 9.41 -5.35
CA PHE A 135 -15.05 9.60 -4.17
C PHE A 135 -14.30 9.04 -2.97
N SER A 136 -14.02 9.85 -1.94
CA SER A 136 -13.18 9.44 -0.81
C SER A 136 -13.94 9.54 0.50
N GLY A 137 -13.95 8.44 1.24
CA GLY A 137 -14.59 8.33 2.55
C GLY A 137 -14.93 6.89 2.86
N GLY A 138 -14.55 6.44 4.05
CA GLY A 138 -14.67 5.05 4.46
C GLY A 138 -15.99 4.68 5.11
N GLN A 139 -16.01 3.51 5.75
CA GLN A 139 -17.15 2.99 6.50
C GLN A 139 -17.18 3.62 7.90
N THR A 140 -17.44 4.93 7.97
CA THR A 140 -17.28 5.77 9.17
C THR A 140 -18.49 5.71 10.12
N ARG A 141 -19.63 5.18 9.68
CA ARG A 141 -20.92 5.24 10.38
C ARG A 141 -21.42 3.86 10.80
N PRO A 142 -21.59 3.59 12.10
CA PRO A 142 -22.17 2.33 12.57
C PRO A 142 -23.59 2.08 12.02
N ASN A 143 -24.42 3.13 11.95
CA ASN A 143 -25.81 3.03 11.51
C ASN A 143 -25.96 2.86 9.99
N ALA A 144 -24.86 2.98 9.23
CA ALA A 144 -24.86 2.76 7.79
C ALA A 144 -24.56 1.32 7.38
N GLY A 145 -24.28 0.40 8.32
CA GLY A 145 -23.75 -0.90 7.93
C GLY A 145 -22.38 -0.77 7.23
N PRO A 146 -21.91 -1.82 6.54
CA PRO A 146 -20.61 -1.83 5.85
C PRO A 146 -20.63 -1.03 4.53
N TYR A 147 -21.43 0.04 4.45
CA TYR A 147 -21.42 0.98 3.33
C TYR A 147 -20.42 2.10 3.63
N SER A 148 -19.51 2.34 2.70
CA SER A 148 -18.63 3.50 2.77
C SER A 148 -19.31 4.74 2.19
N GLU A 149 -18.92 5.92 2.67
CA GLU A 149 -19.37 7.19 2.10
C GLU A 149 -19.06 7.22 0.59
N SER A 150 -17.84 6.85 0.21
CA SER A 150 -17.39 6.77 -1.18
C SER A 150 -18.21 5.83 -2.07
N GLN A 151 -18.56 4.63 -1.61
CA GLN A 151 -19.44 3.71 -2.34
C GLN A 151 -20.80 4.34 -2.61
N SER A 152 -21.40 4.95 -1.59
CA SER A 152 -22.72 5.58 -1.75
C SER A 152 -22.68 6.75 -2.74
N TYR A 153 -21.60 7.54 -2.73
CA TYR A 153 -21.40 8.66 -3.66
C TYR A 153 -21.17 8.15 -5.09
N TYR A 154 -20.40 7.07 -5.26
CA TYR A 154 -20.23 6.43 -6.57
C TYR A 154 -21.56 5.95 -7.14
N LEU A 155 -22.40 5.30 -6.32
CA LEU A 155 -23.73 4.84 -6.72
C LEU A 155 -24.66 6.00 -7.11
N LEU A 156 -24.66 7.09 -6.33
CA LEU A 156 -25.41 8.30 -6.68
C LEU A 156 -24.89 8.88 -8.02
N SER A 157 -23.58 8.99 -8.20
CA SER A 157 -22.98 9.49 -9.45
C SER A 157 -23.38 8.65 -10.67
N LYS A 158 -23.52 7.33 -10.51
CA LYS A 158 -23.97 6.42 -11.56
C LYS A 158 -25.45 6.63 -11.87
N SER A 159 -26.28 6.87 -10.85
CA SER A 159 -27.70 7.18 -11.04
C SER A 159 -27.94 8.52 -11.72
N LEU A 160 -27.02 9.48 -11.55
CA LEU A 160 -27.06 10.80 -12.18
C LEU A 160 -26.58 10.77 -13.64
N ASN A 161 -25.56 9.96 -13.93
CA ASN A 161 -24.97 9.85 -15.26
C ASN A 161 -24.31 8.48 -15.42
N ASP A 162 -24.89 7.64 -16.27
CA ASP A 162 -24.45 6.27 -16.56
C ASP A 162 -23.60 6.14 -17.83
N ASN A 163 -23.11 7.26 -18.39
CA ASN A 163 -22.26 7.26 -19.58
C ASN A 163 -20.99 6.41 -19.33
N PRO A 164 -20.77 5.33 -20.10
CA PRO A 164 -19.64 4.42 -19.90
C PRO A 164 -18.26 5.08 -19.93
N LEU A 165 -18.08 6.13 -20.74
CA LEU A 165 -16.81 6.86 -20.88
C LEU A 165 -16.48 7.70 -19.64
N LEU A 166 -17.49 8.18 -18.93
CA LEU A 166 -17.28 8.86 -17.66
C LEU A 166 -17.14 7.85 -16.53
N LEU A 167 -17.94 6.78 -16.53
CA LEU A 167 -17.86 5.72 -15.52
C LEU A 167 -16.47 5.07 -15.45
N SER A 168 -15.78 4.91 -16.57
CA SER A 168 -14.42 4.35 -16.61
C SER A 168 -13.37 5.21 -15.90
N ARG A 169 -13.67 6.49 -15.63
CA ARG A 169 -12.81 7.45 -14.92
C ARG A 169 -13.36 7.86 -13.56
N ARG A 170 -14.21 7.03 -12.95
CA ARG A 170 -14.72 7.19 -11.59
C ARG A 170 -14.30 6.00 -10.73
N THR A 171 -13.82 6.25 -9.52
CA THR A 171 -13.46 5.19 -8.55
C THR A 171 -13.79 5.62 -7.12
N THR A 172 -13.71 4.67 -6.19
CA THR A 172 -13.81 4.89 -4.75
C THR A 172 -12.44 4.83 -4.06
N GLU A 173 -12.32 5.56 -2.96
CA GLU A 173 -11.33 5.43 -1.90
C GLU A 173 -12.13 5.23 -0.59
N GLU A 174 -12.00 4.05 0.01
CA GLU A 174 -12.96 3.56 1.03
C GLU A 174 -12.40 3.47 2.44
N PHE A 175 -11.25 4.10 2.71
CA PHE A 175 -10.54 3.97 3.96
C PHE A 175 -10.34 5.28 4.70
N ALA A 176 -10.53 6.44 4.06
CA ALA A 176 -10.39 7.72 4.74
C ALA A 176 -11.41 7.90 5.86
N ARG A 177 -10.92 8.33 7.03
CA ARG A 177 -11.67 8.57 8.26
C ARG A 177 -11.72 10.05 8.61
N ASP A 178 -10.90 10.86 7.97
CA ASP A 178 -10.95 12.32 8.04
C ASP A 178 -10.52 12.96 6.72
N SER A 179 -10.50 14.29 6.71
CA SER A 179 -10.19 15.07 5.52
C SER A 179 -8.73 15.10 5.12
N LEU A 180 -7.78 14.83 6.04
CA LEU A 180 -6.38 14.63 5.64
C LEU A 180 -6.28 13.32 4.87
N GLU A 181 -6.86 12.25 5.43
CA GLU A 181 -6.92 10.94 4.77
C GLU A 181 -7.70 11.03 3.46
N ASN A 182 -8.74 11.88 3.35
CA ASN A 182 -9.42 12.07 2.08
C ASN A 182 -8.47 12.52 0.97
N VAL A 183 -7.52 13.41 1.27
CA VAL A 183 -6.54 13.87 0.30
C VAL A 183 -5.46 12.81 0.09
N LEU A 184 -4.79 12.36 1.17
CA LEU A 184 -3.64 11.47 1.11
C LEU A 184 -3.99 10.10 0.51
N PHE A 185 -5.11 9.50 0.92
CA PHE A 185 -5.52 8.20 0.40
C PHE A 185 -6.07 8.29 -1.02
N SER A 186 -6.65 9.43 -1.42
CA SER A 186 -7.03 9.64 -2.82
C SER A 186 -5.80 9.73 -3.73
N VAL A 187 -4.69 10.33 -3.26
CA VAL A 187 -3.41 10.34 -3.99
C VAL A 187 -2.87 8.91 -4.15
N ALA A 188 -2.90 8.11 -3.08
CA ALA A 188 -2.51 6.70 -3.15
C ALA A 188 -3.43 5.91 -4.10
N ARG A 189 -4.75 6.12 -4.01
CA ARG A 189 -5.73 5.45 -4.87
C ARG A 189 -5.58 5.84 -6.33
N PHE A 190 -5.22 7.10 -6.62
CA PHE A 190 -4.90 7.55 -7.96
C PHE A 190 -3.74 6.73 -8.54
N ARG A 191 -2.64 6.55 -7.79
CA ARG A 191 -1.50 5.73 -8.23
C ARG A 191 -1.88 4.28 -8.46
N GLU A 192 -2.78 3.69 -7.66
CA GLU A 192 -3.27 2.32 -7.91
C GLU A 192 -4.00 2.21 -9.26
N VAL A 193 -4.72 3.24 -9.69
CA VAL A 193 -5.53 3.25 -10.91
C VAL A 193 -4.72 3.65 -12.16
N THR A 194 -3.79 4.59 -12.02
CA THR A 194 -3.07 5.19 -13.17
C THR A 194 -1.63 4.73 -13.30
N GLY A 195 -1.08 4.08 -12.27
CA GLY A 195 0.31 3.64 -12.22
C GLY A 195 1.32 4.75 -11.88
N HIS A 196 0.88 5.99 -11.69
CA HIS A 196 1.73 7.12 -11.30
C HIS A 196 0.97 8.12 -10.41
N TYR A 197 1.67 9.08 -9.82
CA TYR A 197 1.04 10.11 -8.96
C TYR A 197 0.42 11.25 -9.79
N PRO A 198 -0.59 11.96 -9.25
CA PRO A 198 -1.25 13.05 -9.96
C PRO A 198 -0.33 14.26 -10.11
N LYS A 199 -0.45 14.97 -11.22
CA LYS A 199 0.22 16.26 -11.47
C LYS A 199 -0.62 17.45 -11.01
N LYS A 200 -1.94 17.25 -10.89
CA LYS A 200 -2.91 18.24 -10.43
C LYS A 200 -3.91 17.59 -9.48
N ILE A 201 -4.32 18.29 -8.43
CA ILE A 201 -5.40 17.89 -7.53
C ILE A 201 -6.47 18.99 -7.52
N THR A 202 -7.75 18.60 -7.65
CA THR A 202 -8.90 19.46 -7.37
C THR A 202 -9.76 18.81 -6.29
N VAL A 203 -10.00 19.49 -5.17
CA VAL A 203 -10.90 19.00 -4.12
C VAL A 203 -12.25 19.71 -4.21
N VAL A 204 -13.34 18.94 -4.16
CA VAL A 204 -14.70 19.46 -3.98
C VAL A 204 -15.18 19.12 -2.56
N SER A 205 -15.57 20.14 -1.82
CA SER A 205 -16.11 20.01 -0.46
C SER A 205 -16.89 21.27 -0.09
N PHE A 206 -17.22 21.46 1.19
CA PHE A 206 -17.81 22.71 1.66
C PHE A 206 -16.82 23.89 1.56
N GLU A 207 -17.30 25.07 1.17
CA GLU A 207 -16.45 26.28 1.05
C GLU A 207 -15.91 26.69 2.42
N PHE A 208 -16.71 26.57 3.50
CA PHE A 208 -16.23 26.87 4.85
C PHE A 208 -15.07 25.98 5.34
N LYS A 209 -14.74 24.87 4.65
CA LYS A 209 -13.60 23.99 4.96
C LYS A 209 -12.35 24.31 4.14
N LYS A 210 -12.43 25.23 3.17
CA LYS A 210 -11.39 25.53 2.19
C LYS A 210 -10.03 25.83 2.81
N GLU A 211 -10.00 26.64 3.86
CA GLU A 211 -8.76 27.02 4.55
C GLU A 211 -7.99 25.79 5.03
N ARG A 212 -8.68 24.82 5.64
CA ARG A 212 -8.07 23.59 6.13
C ARG A 212 -7.51 22.73 5.00
N PHE A 213 -8.19 22.63 3.86
CA PHE A 213 -7.67 21.85 2.73
C PHE A 213 -6.45 22.51 2.08
N LEU A 214 -6.53 23.82 1.79
CA LEU A 214 -5.49 24.55 1.08
C LEU A 214 -4.24 24.83 1.93
N ASN A 215 -4.42 25.16 3.20
CA ASN A 215 -3.32 25.66 4.04
C ASN A 215 -2.85 24.65 5.09
N LEU A 216 -3.59 23.56 5.32
CA LEU A 216 -3.15 22.50 6.25
C LEU A 216 -2.95 21.17 5.54
N HIS A 217 -3.99 20.60 4.93
CA HIS A 217 -3.87 19.25 4.35
C HIS A 217 -2.94 19.19 3.14
N ARG A 218 -3.04 20.16 2.21
CA ARG A 218 -2.09 20.30 1.09
C ARG A 218 -0.67 20.48 1.60
N GLU A 219 -0.46 21.31 2.63
CA GLU A 219 0.87 21.56 3.21
C GLU A 219 1.44 20.33 3.91
N ALA A 220 0.62 19.59 4.65
CA ALA A 220 1.01 18.35 5.32
C ALA A 220 1.50 17.30 4.33
N ILE A 221 0.89 17.23 3.14
CA ILE A 221 1.39 16.40 2.04
C ILE A 221 2.33 17.17 1.11
N ARG A 222 2.71 18.42 1.37
CA ARG A 222 3.58 19.25 0.54
C ARG A 222 3.27 19.21 -0.96
N PHE A 223 1.99 19.18 -1.33
CA PHE A 223 1.60 19.25 -2.73
C PHE A 223 1.74 20.70 -3.26
N PRO A 224 2.28 20.93 -4.47
CA PRO A 224 2.50 22.27 -4.99
C PRO A 224 1.20 23.08 -5.07
N SER A 225 1.23 24.32 -4.58
CA SER A 225 0.05 25.21 -4.52
C SER A 225 -0.53 25.54 -5.89
N GLU A 226 0.33 25.71 -6.89
CA GLU A 226 0.02 25.98 -8.29
C GLU A 226 -0.70 24.81 -9.00
N HIS A 227 -0.73 23.65 -8.35
CA HIS A 227 -1.32 22.43 -8.87
C HIS A 227 -2.40 21.87 -7.93
N PHE A 228 -2.87 22.65 -6.95
CA PHE A 228 -3.88 22.25 -5.99
C PHE A 228 -5.05 23.25 -5.99
N ASP A 229 -6.16 22.86 -6.62
CA ASP A 229 -7.39 23.65 -6.68
C ASP A 229 -8.42 23.18 -5.63
N PHE A 230 -9.30 24.09 -5.24
CA PHE A 230 -10.42 23.79 -4.34
C PHE A 230 -11.70 24.44 -4.86
N VAL A 231 -12.76 23.63 -4.96
CA VAL A 231 -14.10 24.07 -5.33
C VAL A 231 -15.02 23.88 -4.14
N GLY A 232 -15.37 24.98 -3.47
CA GLY A 232 -16.29 24.95 -2.34
C GLY A 232 -17.73 25.13 -2.76
N ILE A 233 -18.61 24.34 -2.14
CA ILE A 233 -20.06 24.38 -2.34
C ILE A 233 -20.73 24.31 -0.98
N ASP A 234 -21.44 25.38 -0.65
CA ASP A 234 -22.22 25.53 0.57
C ASP A 234 -23.74 25.48 0.27
N PRO A 235 -24.59 25.33 1.30
CA PRO A 235 -26.04 25.43 1.12
C PRO A 235 -26.46 26.80 0.57
N GLU A 236 -27.50 26.85 -0.28
CA GLU A 236 -28.05 28.09 -0.86
C GLU A 236 -28.49 29.11 0.21
N GLY A 237 -28.93 28.63 1.39
CA GLY A 237 -29.30 29.47 2.54
C GLY A 237 -28.12 29.99 3.36
N GLY A 238 -26.89 29.71 2.93
CA GLY A 238 -25.67 30.00 3.67
C GLY A 238 -25.36 28.97 4.76
N VAL A 239 -24.17 29.11 5.35
CA VAL A 239 -23.68 28.25 6.43
C VAL A 239 -23.91 28.98 7.77
N PRO A 240 -24.58 28.34 8.76
CA PRO A 240 -24.76 28.94 10.08
C PRO A 240 -23.41 29.28 10.74
N GLN A 241 -23.35 30.38 11.48
CA GLN A 241 -22.13 30.79 12.20
C GLN A 241 -21.58 29.69 13.11
N ALA A 242 -22.47 28.91 13.75
CA ALA A 242 -22.11 27.77 14.58
C ALA A 242 -21.30 26.69 13.83
N SER A 243 -21.53 26.52 12.51
CA SER A 243 -20.77 25.56 11.69
C SER A 243 -19.34 26.05 11.43
N TYR A 244 -19.13 27.35 11.22
CA TYR A 244 -17.79 27.94 11.14
C TYR A 244 -17.03 27.80 12.46
N GLU A 245 -17.69 28.08 13.58
CA GLU A 245 -17.10 27.93 14.91
C GLU A 245 -16.76 26.47 15.22
N ALA A 246 -17.65 25.55 14.87
CA ALA A 246 -17.43 24.11 15.02
C ALA A 246 -16.27 23.62 14.15
N GLU A 247 -16.18 24.05 12.89
CA GLU A 247 -15.04 23.75 12.02
C GLU A 247 -13.74 24.27 12.64
N LYS A 248 -13.71 25.55 13.03
CA LYS A 248 -12.52 26.17 13.60
C LYS A 248 -12.04 25.43 14.85
N LYS A 249 -12.97 25.17 15.78
CA LYS A 249 -12.67 24.55 17.08
C LYS A 249 -12.32 23.07 16.99
N TYR A 250 -13.03 22.31 16.16
CA TYR A 250 -12.94 20.84 16.16
C TYR A 250 -12.16 20.25 15.00
N ALA A 251 -11.67 21.09 14.08
CA ALA A 251 -10.87 20.63 12.94
C ALA A 251 -9.72 21.59 12.62
N LEU A 252 -9.98 22.84 12.21
CA LEU A 252 -8.93 23.77 11.76
C LEU A 252 -7.80 23.92 12.79
N LEU A 253 -8.13 24.37 14.01
CA LEU A 253 -7.12 24.57 15.07
C LEU A 253 -6.43 23.25 15.47
N PRO A 254 -7.14 22.13 15.73
CA PRO A 254 -6.50 20.85 15.97
C PRO A 254 -5.51 20.41 14.88
N PHE A 255 -5.84 20.59 13.60
CA PHE A 255 -4.95 20.23 12.49
C PHE A 255 -3.78 21.21 12.32
N THR A 256 -3.89 22.45 12.80
CA THR A 256 -2.74 23.36 12.88
C THR A 256 -1.71 22.87 13.91
N GLU A 257 -2.18 22.33 15.03
CA GLU A 257 -1.32 21.81 16.10
C GLU A 257 -0.74 20.42 15.80
N ASP A 258 -1.51 19.61 15.07
CA ASP A 258 -1.18 18.22 14.73
C ASP A 258 -1.63 17.91 13.29
N PRO A 259 -0.84 18.32 12.27
CA PRO A 259 -1.23 18.22 10.87
C PRO A 259 -1.44 16.79 10.36
N TYR A 260 -0.87 15.81 11.06
CA TYR A 260 -0.99 14.39 10.75
C TYR A 260 -1.98 13.66 11.65
N ALA A 261 -2.62 14.35 12.60
CA ALA A 261 -3.62 13.81 13.53
C ALA A 261 -3.14 12.54 14.28
N CYS A 262 -1.90 12.61 14.79
CA CYS A 262 -1.23 11.53 15.50
C CYS A 262 -1.49 11.57 17.01
N GLU A 263 -1.61 12.75 17.60
CA GLU A 263 -1.58 12.95 19.05
C GLU A 263 -2.72 13.81 19.60
N ASN A 264 -3.28 14.75 18.82
CA ASN A 264 -4.41 15.56 19.26
C ASN A 264 -5.57 14.63 19.62
N THR A 265 -5.97 14.63 20.90
CA THR A 265 -6.89 13.64 21.45
C THR A 265 -8.25 13.66 20.76
N SER A 266 -8.71 14.84 20.30
CA SER A 266 -9.96 14.98 19.56
C SER A 266 -9.87 14.34 18.17
N LEU A 267 -8.78 14.60 17.43
CA LEU A 267 -8.56 14.03 16.10
C LEU A 267 -8.36 12.51 16.15
N VAL A 268 -7.51 12.04 17.06
CA VAL A 268 -7.25 10.60 17.25
C VAL A 268 -8.52 9.86 17.65
N ARG A 269 -9.31 10.42 18.58
CA ARG A 269 -10.59 9.84 18.98
C ARG A 269 -11.56 9.76 17.80
N LYS A 270 -11.72 10.84 17.03
CA LYS A 270 -12.56 10.85 15.81
C LYS A 270 -12.12 9.77 14.81
N ARG A 271 -10.81 9.64 14.54
CA ARG A 271 -10.29 8.59 13.64
C ARG A 271 -10.60 7.18 14.14
N LYS A 272 -10.48 6.93 15.44
CA LYS A 272 -10.82 5.63 16.06
C LYS A 272 -12.32 5.32 15.95
N GLU A 273 -13.16 6.30 16.28
CA GLU A 273 -14.62 6.17 16.24
C GLU A 273 -15.13 5.95 14.81
N ARG A 274 -14.46 6.54 13.81
CA ARG A 274 -14.79 6.42 12.37
C ARG A 274 -14.21 5.17 11.70
N ASN A 275 -13.87 4.14 12.47
CA ASN A 275 -13.57 2.81 11.94
C ASN A 275 -14.30 1.69 12.71
N PRO A 276 -15.64 1.75 12.81
CA PRO A 276 -16.41 0.75 13.55
C PRO A 276 -16.26 -0.68 12.99
N TYR A 277 -15.91 -0.81 11.71
CA TYR A 277 -15.73 -2.09 11.02
C TYR A 277 -14.28 -2.60 10.99
N ARG A 278 -13.37 -1.92 11.70
CA ARG A 278 -11.95 -2.32 11.86
C ARG A 278 -11.23 -2.58 10.53
N ARG A 279 -11.48 -1.74 9.52
CA ARG A 279 -10.86 -1.78 8.20
C ARG A 279 -9.47 -1.17 8.22
N GLN A 280 -8.60 -1.62 7.31
CA GLN A 280 -7.28 -1.05 7.05
C GLN A 280 -7.05 -0.98 5.54
N HIS A 281 -6.39 0.07 5.09
CA HIS A 281 -6.05 0.27 3.69
C HIS A 281 -4.85 -0.59 3.26
N SER A 282 -4.72 -0.84 1.95
CA SER A 282 -3.60 -1.56 1.34
C SER A 282 -2.43 -0.66 0.92
N TYR A 283 -2.52 0.66 1.08
CA TYR A 283 -1.58 1.63 0.49
C TYR A 283 -0.10 1.44 0.89
N LEU A 284 0.20 0.80 2.03
CA LEU A 284 1.59 0.48 2.39
C LEU A 284 2.22 -0.59 1.48
N ILE A 285 1.38 -1.40 0.82
CA ILE A 285 1.81 -2.45 -0.12
C ILE A 285 1.80 -1.90 -1.55
N THR A 286 0.77 -1.14 -1.90
CA THR A 286 0.52 -0.70 -3.29
C THR A 286 1.17 0.64 -3.63
N CYS A 287 1.57 1.44 -2.63
CA CYS A 287 2.24 2.74 -2.79
C CYS A 287 3.44 2.83 -1.83
N PRO A 288 4.48 2.01 -2.00
CA PRO A 288 5.62 1.96 -1.09
C PRO A 288 6.35 3.31 -0.96
N GLU A 289 6.30 4.15 -2.00
CA GLU A 289 6.89 5.50 -2.00
C GLU A 289 6.19 6.44 -1.01
N LEU A 290 4.94 6.17 -0.64
CA LEU A 290 4.18 6.95 0.33
C LEU A 290 4.29 6.42 1.77
N ILE A 291 4.89 5.25 2.02
CA ILE A 291 5.02 4.68 3.38
C ILE A 291 5.57 5.73 4.36
N PRO A 292 6.69 6.43 4.06
CA PRO A 292 7.26 7.38 5.01
C PRO A 292 6.34 8.55 5.34
N LEU A 293 5.42 8.94 4.44
CA LEU A 293 4.44 10.00 4.67
C LEU A 293 3.19 9.48 5.38
N ILE A 294 2.67 8.31 4.99
CA ILE A 294 1.48 7.69 5.59
C ILE A 294 1.72 7.35 7.06
N GLU A 295 2.91 6.84 7.39
CA GLU A 295 3.30 6.48 8.75
C GLU A 295 3.94 7.64 9.53
N TYR A 296 3.99 8.84 8.94
CA TYR A 296 4.64 9.97 9.57
C TYR A 296 3.86 10.48 10.78
N CYS A 297 4.47 10.37 11.96
CA CYS A 297 4.03 11.00 13.19
C CYS A 297 5.24 11.63 13.89
N PRO A 298 5.42 12.97 13.81
CA PRO A 298 6.59 13.63 14.37
C PRO A 298 6.47 13.79 15.89
N SER A 299 7.60 13.70 16.60
CA SER A 299 7.65 14.01 18.04
C SER A 299 7.38 15.49 18.34
N ASP A 300 7.67 16.37 17.37
CA ASP A 300 7.25 17.77 17.38
C ASP A 300 6.07 17.91 16.43
N LYS A 301 4.87 18.01 17.03
CA LYS A 301 3.59 17.85 16.35
C LYS A 301 3.36 18.80 15.19
N SER A 302 4.00 19.98 15.22
CA SER A 302 3.86 21.02 14.21
C SER A 302 4.72 20.79 12.96
N LYS A 303 5.66 19.83 12.99
CA LYS A 303 6.63 19.66 11.90
C LYS A 303 6.07 18.86 10.74
N TYR A 304 6.05 19.48 9.56
CA TYR A 304 5.77 18.78 8.32
C TYR A 304 6.86 17.77 7.93
N TYR A 305 6.45 16.72 7.23
CA TYR A 305 7.31 15.69 6.66
C TYR A 305 8.29 16.28 5.63
N THR A 306 9.59 16.11 5.84
CA THR A 306 10.64 16.72 5.00
C THR A 306 11.27 15.77 3.98
N GLY A 307 10.88 14.49 3.98
CA GLY A 307 11.44 13.52 3.04
C GLY A 307 11.02 13.74 1.59
N GLN A 308 11.55 12.90 0.71
CA GLN A 308 11.24 12.94 -0.73
C GLN A 308 9.81 12.48 -0.97
N LEU A 309 9.13 13.15 -1.89
CA LEU A 309 7.77 12.85 -2.30
C LEU A 309 7.74 12.69 -3.84
N PRO A 310 6.83 11.89 -4.39
CA PRO A 310 6.89 11.48 -5.80
C PRO A 310 6.29 12.50 -6.79
N TRP A 311 5.85 13.68 -6.30
CA TRP A 311 5.40 14.82 -7.10
C TRP A 311 6.43 15.95 -7.09
#